data_AF-A0A1E5PKC7-F1
#
_entry.id   AF-A0A1E5PKC7-F1
#
_cell.length_a   1.000
_cell.length_b   1.000
_cell.length_c   1.000
_cell.angle_alpha   90.00
_cell.angle_beta   90.00
_cell.angle_gamma   90.00
#
_symmetry.space_group_name_H-M   'P 1'
#
loop_
_entity.id
_entity.type
_entity.pdbx_description
1 polymer ?
#
loop_
_entity_poly.entity_id
_entity_poly.type
_entity_poly.pdbx_seq_one_letter_code
_entity_poly.pdbx_strand_id
1 'polypeptide(L)'
;MTSTPKGQVAPFSRIKIRVGAVIFCGGEVALIRRDRADSTHYTPPGGNVEDGEDLREALRRELAEELGLDIDQADGGELLWVVDQRVTRPGPPPPPRKLHLIYRLHITPELRGTLAVQELDEQPDGSHEVGIIEWIDYRKTAELPIFPPIGPALATLNDPRATVTDAALDAVTDDTYTWV
;
A
#
# COMPACT_ATOMS: atom_id res chain seq x y z
N MET A 1 -5.97 -1.71 35.92
CA MET A 1 -6.31 -2.80 34.99
C MET A 1 -7.82 -2.83 34.85
N THR A 2 -8.38 -2.19 33.82
CA THR A 2 -9.83 -2.19 33.58
C THR A 2 -10.19 -3.42 32.75
N SER A 3 -10.97 -4.33 33.34
CA SER A 3 -11.46 -5.54 32.70
C SER A 3 -12.40 -5.19 31.56
N THR A 4 -12.01 -5.47 30.31
CA THR A 4 -12.89 -5.42 29.14
C THR A 4 -14.10 -6.35 29.39
N PRO A 5 -15.35 -5.88 29.22
CA PRO A 5 -16.53 -6.72 29.39
C PRO A 5 -16.48 -7.94 28.48
N LYS A 6 -16.81 -9.12 29.01
CA LYS A 6 -16.95 -10.36 28.22
C LYS A 6 -18.02 -10.14 27.14
N GLY A 7 -17.59 -10.14 25.89
CA GLY A 7 -18.47 -10.04 24.71
C GLY A 7 -18.14 -8.90 23.76
N GLN A 8 -17.35 -7.90 24.18
CA GLN A 8 -16.91 -6.82 23.28
C GLN A 8 -15.50 -7.11 22.76
N VAL A 9 -15.40 -7.43 21.46
CA VAL A 9 -14.10 -7.58 20.79
C VAL A 9 -13.39 -6.23 20.83
N ALA A 10 -12.21 -6.18 21.46
CA ALA A 10 -11.44 -4.95 21.56
C ALA A 10 -11.01 -4.46 20.16
N PRO A 11 -11.03 -3.14 19.87
CA PRO A 11 -10.45 -2.59 18.65
C PRO A 11 -9.02 -3.10 18.46
N PHE A 12 -8.63 -3.34 17.20
CA PHE A 12 -7.29 -3.75 16.81
C PHE A 12 -6.84 -5.13 17.32
N SER A 13 -7.74 -5.91 17.93
CA SER A 13 -7.45 -7.29 18.40
C SER A 13 -7.29 -8.30 17.26
N ARG A 14 -7.78 -7.99 16.06
CA ARG A 14 -7.52 -8.74 14.83
C ARG A 14 -6.43 -8.06 14.01
N ILE A 15 -5.45 -8.82 13.58
CA ILE A 15 -4.40 -8.35 12.68
C ILE A 15 -4.77 -8.72 11.25
N LYS A 16 -4.66 -7.76 10.34
CA LYS A 16 -4.66 -7.99 8.89
C LYS A 16 -3.28 -7.66 8.34
N ILE A 17 -2.79 -8.49 7.44
CA ILE A 17 -1.53 -8.26 6.73
C ILE A 17 -1.88 -7.72 5.34
N ARG A 18 -1.15 -6.70 4.90
CA ARG A 18 -1.22 -6.15 3.56
C ARG A 18 0.16 -6.11 2.95
N VAL A 19 0.23 -6.34 1.65
CA VAL A 19 1.44 -6.18 0.85
C VAL A 19 1.24 -5.02 -0.10
N GLY A 20 2.31 -4.29 -0.39
CA GLY A 20 2.31 -3.25 -1.41
C GLY A 20 3.68 -3.10 -2.04
N ALA A 21 3.74 -2.53 -3.24
CA ALA A 21 4.98 -2.32 -3.96
C ALA A 21 5.26 -0.82 -4.21
N VAL A 22 6.48 -0.40 -3.93
CA VAL A 22 7.08 0.79 -4.54
C VAL A 22 7.85 0.31 -5.76
N ILE A 23 7.25 0.50 -6.94
CA ILE A 23 7.80 0.03 -8.22
C ILE A 23 8.50 1.20 -8.91
N PHE A 24 9.82 1.16 -8.98
CA PHE A 24 10.62 2.18 -9.65
C PHE A 24 10.80 1.87 -11.14
N CYS A 25 10.61 2.90 -11.98
CA CYS A 25 11.12 2.96 -13.34
C CYS A 25 12.02 4.19 -13.44
N GLY A 26 13.33 4.00 -13.28
CA GLY A 26 14.26 5.12 -13.09
C GLY A 26 13.97 5.87 -11.79
N GLY A 27 13.68 7.17 -11.88
CA GLY A 27 13.33 8.04 -10.75
C GLY A 27 11.83 8.20 -10.50
N GLU A 28 10.98 7.47 -11.21
CA GLU A 28 9.53 7.53 -11.02
C GLU A 28 9.01 6.26 -10.35
N VAL A 29 7.95 6.39 -9.55
CA VAL A 29 7.25 5.29 -8.90
C VAL A 29 5.81 5.19 -9.39
N ALA A 30 5.30 3.96 -9.54
CA ALA A 30 3.90 3.73 -9.83
C ALA A 30 3.04 3.89 -8.57
N LEU A 31 1.98 4.70 -8.65
CA LEU A 31 0.96 4.86 -7.62
C LEU A 31 -0.43 4.80 -8.26
N ILE A 32 -1.38 4.18 -7.57
CA ILE A 32 -2.78 4.15 -7.99
C ILE A 32 -3.45 5.40 -7.41
N ARG A 33 -3.86 6.31 -8.30
CA ARG A 33 -4.65 7.49 -7.96
C ARG A 33 -6.13 7.17 -8.03
N ARG A 34 -6.87 7.54 -6.99
CA ARG A 34 -8.34 7.49 -6.98
C ARG A 34 -8.89 8.85 -6.58
N ASP A 35 -9.73 9.42 -7.44
CA ASP A 35 -10.44 10.67 -7.21
C ASP A 35 -11.83 10.36 -6.65
N ARG A 36 -12.15 10.94 -5.49
CA ARG A 36 -13.48 10.95 -4.86
C ARG A 36 -14.02 12.37 -4.88
N ALA A 37 -15.31 12.52 -4.57
CA ALA A 37 -16.02 13.79 -4.71
C ALA A 37 -15.29 15.00 -4.12
N ASP A 38 -14.64 14.83 -2.96
CA ASP A 38 -13.95 15.91 -2.23
C ASP A 38 -12.46 15.61 -1.94
N SER A 39 -11.92 14.51 -2.43
CA SER A 39 -10.54 14.11 -2.13
C SER A 39 -9.89 13.27 -3.22
N THR A 40 -8.58 13.45 -3.40
CA THR A 40 -7.73 12.56 -4.18
C THR A 40 -6.85 11.80 -3.21
N HIS A 41 -6.70 10.48 -3.41
CA HIS A 41 -5.77 9.68 -2.65
C HIS A 41 -4.93 8.79 -3.55
N TYR A 42 -3.74 8.46 -3.09
CA TYR A 42 -2.81 7.57 -3.76
C TYR A 42 -2.56 6.33 -2.91
N THR A 43 -2.42 5.18 -3.54
CA THR A 43 -1.96 3.96 -2.87
C THR A 43 -0.84 3.32 -3.69
N PRO A 44 0.15 2.68 -3.04
CA PRO A 44 0.99 1.73 -3.77
C PRO A 44 0.11 0.58 -4.29
N PRO A 45 0.42 0.00 -5.46
CA PRO A 45 -0.17 -1.25 -5.91
C PRO A 45 -0.01 -2.35 -4.86
N GLY A 46 -1.07 -3.10 -4.58
CA GLY A 46 -1.08 -4.20 -3.61
C GLY A 46 -2.32 -4.29 -2.73
N GLY A 47 -2.49 -5.48 -2.13
CA GLY A 47 -3.74 -5.85 -1.49
C GLY A 47 -3.66 -6.41 -0.08
N ASN A 48 -4.71 -7.14 0.29
CA ASN A 48 -4.70 -7.96 1.50
C ASN A 48 -4.00 -9.28 1.19
N VAL A 49 -3.31 -9.82 2.18
CA VAL A 49 -2.86 -11.21 2.15
C VAL A 49 -4.03 -12.09 2.52
N GLU A 50 -4.28 -13.13 1.73
CA GLU A 50 -5.31 -14.12 2.01
C GLU A 50 -4.91 -15.10 3.12
N ASP A 51 -5.88 -15.80 3.71
CA ASP A 51 -5.61 -16.72 4.81
C ASP A 51 -4.74 -17.91 4.34
N GLY A 52 -3.52 -17.99 4.88
CA GLY A 52 -2.55 -19.03 4.53
C GLY A 52 -1.71 -18.72 3.28
N GLU A 53 -1.90 -17.56 2.65
CA GLU A 53 -1.13 -17.10 1.49
C GLU A 53 0.26 -16.61 1.92
N ASP A 54 1.30 -16.98 1.16
CA ASP A 54 2.65 -16.44 1.35
C ASP A 54 2.69 -14.97 0.92
N LEU A 55 3.48 -14.15 1.61
CA LEU A 55 3.56 -12.72 1.35
C LEU A 55 4.03 -12.38 -0.08
N ARG A 56 4.98 -13.16 -0.63
CA ARG A 56 5.44 -12.95 -2.01
C ARG A 56 4.41 -13.41 -3.03
N GLU A 57 3.67 -14.46 -2.74
CA GLU A 57 2.56 -14.92 -3.60
C GLU A 57 1.42 -13.90 -3.61
N ALA A 58 1.05 -13.36 -2.44
CA ALA A 58 0.09 -12.26 -2.34
C ALA A 58 0.54 -11.06 -3.17
N LEU A 59 1.81 -10.66 -3.05
CA LEU A 59 2.34 -9.54 -3.82
C LEU A 59 2.31 -9.84 -5.33
N ARG A 60 2.68 -11.06 -5.74
CA ARG A 60 2.63 -11.48 -7.15
C ARG A 60 1.20 -11.40 -7.70
N ARG A 61 0.22 -11.96 -6.97
CA ARG A 61 -1.19 -11.96 -7.37
C ARG A 61 -1.71 -10.54 -7.57
N GLU A 62 -1.50 -9.68 -6.58
CA GLU A 62 -2.01 -8.30 -6.61
C GLU A 62 -1.36 -7.49 -7.73
N LEU A 63 -0.05 -7.62 -7.96
CA LEU A 63 0.64 -6.92 -9.06
C LEU A 63 0.20 -7.43 -10.44
N ALA A 64 -0.11 -8.72 -10.56
CA ALA A 64 -0.66 -9.29 -11.79
C ALA A 64 -2.08 -8.79 -12.05
N GLU A 65 -2.92 -8.71 -11.00
CA GLU A 65 -4.31 -8.24 -11.08
C GLU A 65 -4.40 -6.74 -11.41
N GLU A 66 -3.66 -5.90 -10.67
CA GLU A 66 -3.79 -4.44 -10.77
C GLU A 66 -2.99 -3.83 -11.94
N LEU A 67 -1.84 -4.43 -12.28
CA LEU A 67 -0.90 -3.85 -13.27
C LEU A 67 -0.65 -4.75 -14.47
N GLY A 68 -1.05 -6.03 -14.42
CA GLY A 68 -0.57 -7.03 -15.39
C GLY A 68 0.93 -7.30 -15.27
N LEU A 69 1.55 -7.01 -14.13
CA LEU A 69 2.98 -7.19 -13.90
C LEU A 69 3.26 -8.60 -13.37
N ASP A 70 4.03 -9.39 -14.11
CA ASP A 70 4.70 -10.57 -13.55
C ASP A 70 5.92 -10.12 -12.73
N ILE A 71 5.89 -10.37 -11.43
CA ILE A 71 6.93 -9.95 -10.49
C ILE A 71 8.31 -10.50 -10.85
N ASP A 72 8.38 -11.65 -11.52
CA ASP A 72 9.65 -12.29 -11.91
C ASP A 72 10.36 -11.53 -13.06
N GLN A 73 9.66 -10.58 -13.70
CA GLN A 73 10.22 -9.65 -14.70
C GLN A 73 10.85 -8.38 -14.07
N ALA A 74 10.70 -8.21 -12.74
CA ALA A 74 11.25 -7.08 -12.00
C ALA A 74 12.49 -7.47 -11.18
N ASP A 75 13.41 -6.52 -11.01
CA ASP A 75 14.53 -6.65 -10.08
C ASP A 75 14.13 -6.24 -8.66
N GLY A 76 14.79 -6.80 -7.65
CA GLY A 76 14.60 -6.46 -6.24
C GLY A 76 13.68 -7.43 -5.50
N GLY A 77 12.65 -6.92 -4.83
CA GLY A 77 11.68 -7.69 -4.06
C GLY A 77 12.05 -7.86 -2.59
N GLU A 78 12.97 -7.05 -2.07
CA GLU A 78 13.21 -6.91 -0.65
C GLU A 78 12.13 -6.06 0.04
N LEU A 79 11.91 -6.36 1.31
CA LEU A 79 11.05 -5.55 2.17
C LEU A 79 11.72 -4.19 2.40
N LEU A 80 11.06 -3.12 1.98
CA LEU A 80 11.53 -1.75 2.14
C LEU A 80 11.04 -1.17 3.47
N TRP A 81 9.73 -1.26 3.74
CA TRP A 81 9.14 -0.72 4.96
C TRP A 81 8.03 -1.59 5.54
N VAL A 82 7.81 -1.42 6.85
CA VAL A 82 6.65 -1.91 7.59
C VAL A 82 5.93 -0.71 8.20
N VAL A 83 4.63 -0.62 7.96
CA VAL A 83 3.77 0.40 8.57
C VAL A 83 2.73 -0.27 9.46
N ASP A 84 2.70 0.12 10.73
CA ASP A 84 1.77 -0.39 11.72
C ASP A 84 0.57 0.56 11.90
N GLN A 85 -0.60 0.14 11.43
CA GLN A 85 -1.81 0.94 11.43
C GLN A 85 -2.80 0.48 12.51
N ARG A 86 -3.21 1.44 13.35
CA ARG A 86 -4.31 1.35 14.33
C ARG A 86 -5.19 2.60 14.22
N VAL A 87 -6.01 2.64 13.17
CA VAL A 87 -6.93 3.75 12.91
C VAL A 87 -8.36 3.26 13.11
N THR A 88 -9.11 3.98 13.94
CA THR A 88 -10.49 3.72 14.27
C THR A 88 -11.39 4.04 13.07
N ARG A 89 -12.31 3.12 12.76
CA ARG A 89 -13.42 3.37 11.83
C ARG A 89 -14.74 3.22 12.59
N PRO A 90 -15.69 4.15 12.47
CA PRO A 90 -17.01 4.00 13.08
C PRO A 90 -17.75 2.77 12.52
N GLY A 91 -18.50 2.11 13.39
CA GLY A 91 -19.37 0.98 13.04
C GLY A 91 -18.76 -0.40 13.29
N PRO A 92 -19.59 -1.45 13.31
CA PRO A 92 -19.12 -2.84 13.40
C PRO A 92 -18.63 -3.37 12.04
N PRO A 93 -17.76 -4.39 12.03
CA PRO A 93 -17.04 -4.94 13.19
C PRO A 93 -15.93 -4.00 13.67
N PRO A 94 -15.40 -4.18 14.90
CA PRO A 94 -14.27 -3.39 15.39
C PRO A 94 -13.09 -3.39 14.39
N PRO A 95 -12.41 -2.25 14.22
CA PRO A 95 -11.38 -2.08 13.21
C PRO A 95 -10.19 -3.02 13.49
N PRO A 96 -9.60 -3.68 12.47
CA PRO A 96 -8.40 -4.48 12.64
C PRO A 96 -7.15 -3.59 12.76
N ARG A 97 -6.11 -4.09 13.42
CA ARG A 97 -4.74 -3.60 13.23
C ARG A 97 -4.27 -4.04 11.84
N LYS A 98 -3.71 -3.15 11.04
CA LYS A 98 -3.13 -3.52 9.74
C LYS A 98 -1.62 -3.40 9.79
N LEU A 99 -0.91 -4.41 9.32
CA LEU A 99 0.52 -4.34 9.05
C LEU A 99 0.70 -4.26 7.54
N HIS A 100 1.21 -3.14 7.04
CA HIS A 100 1.52 -2.97 5.63
C HIS A 100 2.99 -3.30 5.43
N LEU A 101 3.28 -4.30 4.59
CA LEU A 101 4.61 -4.68 4.18
C LEU A 101 4.84 -4.14 2.78
N ILE A 102 5.73 -3.16 2.68
CA ILE A 102 6.01 -2.44 1.46
C ILE A 102 7.31 -2.98 0.87
N TYR A 103 7.24 -3.54 -0.33
CA TYR A 103 8.34 -4.11 -1.07
C TYR A 103 8.86 -3.13 -2.11
N ARG A 104 10.14 -3.22 -2.43
CA ARG A 104 10.74 -2.44 -3.51
C ARG A 104 10.92 -3.29 -4.75
N LEU A 105 10.52 -2.76 -5.90
CA LEU A 105 10.75 -3.36 -7.20
C LEU A 105 11.35 -2.35 -8.17
N HIS A 106 12.10 -2.84 -9.15
CA HIS A 106 12.63 -2.03 -10.24
C HIS A 106 12.28 -2.69 -11.57
N ILE A 107 11.78 -1.89 -12.51
CA ILE A 107 11.45 -2.34 -13.86
C ILE A 107 12.13 -1.49 -14.92
N THR A 108 12.21 -2.02 -16.13
CA THR A 108 12.71 -1.26 -17.29
C THR A 108 11.62 -0.37 -17.89
N PRO A 109 11.99 0.68 -18.65
CA PRO A 109 11.02 1.49 -19.40
C PRO A 109 10.20 0.66 -20.41
N GLU A 110 10.79 -0.37 -21.00
CA GLU A 110 10.11 -1.28 -21.94
C GLU A 110 9.01 -2.07 -21.23
N LEU A 111 9.30 -2.62 -20.04
CA LEU A 111 8.32 -3.34 -19.22
C LEU A 111 7.23 -2.39 -18.72
N ARG A 112 7.59 -1.18 -18.28
CA ARG A 112 6.59 -0.15 -17.92
C ARG A 112 5.60 0.09 -19.06
N GLY A 113 6.07 0.09 -20.30
CA GLY A 113 5.24 0.29 -21.49
C GLY A 113 4.20 -0.81 -21.75
N THR A 114 4.29 -1.96 -21.07
CA THR A 114 3.33 -3.07 -21.19
C THR A 114 2.33 -3.16 -20.03
N LEU A 115 2.52 -2.39 -18.97
CA LEU A 115 1.66 -2.45 -17.79
C LEU A 115 0.32 -1.77 -18.01
N ALA A 116 -0.68 -2.19 -17.24
CA ALA A 116 -1.96 -1.52 -17.19
C ALA A 116 -1.80 -0.05 -16.73
N VAL A 117 -2.59 0.82 -17.32
CA VAL A 117 -2.66 2.26 -16.96
C VAL A 117 -3.83 2.56 -16.03
N GLN A 118 -4.67 1.56 -15.77
CA GLN A 118 -5.84 1.63 -14.90
C GLN A 118 -5.94 0.34 -14.09
N GLU A 119 -6.43 0.48 -12.87
CA GLU A 119 -6.82 -0.60 -11.98
C GLU A 119 -8.35 -0.57 -11.81
N LEU A 120 -8.97 -1.74 -11.69
CA LEU A 120 -10.42 -1.90 -11.60
C LEU A 120 -10.79 -2.61 -10.29
N ASP A 121 -11.12 -1.83 -9.25
CA ASP A 121 -11.49 -2.37 -7.94
C ASP A 121 -12.98 -2.75 -7.94
N GLU A 122 -13.28 -4.05 -7.96
CA GLU A 122 -14.65 -4.57 -7.94
C GLU A 122 -15.34 -4.26 -6.60
N GLN A 123 -16.47 -3.58 -6.69
CA GLN A 123 -17.29 -3.20 -5.56
C GLN A 123 -18.33 -4.28 -5.23
N PRO A 124 -18.87 -4.31 -4.00
CA PRO A 124 -19.87 -5.30 -3.59
C PRO A 124 -21.17 -5.32 -4.43
N ASP A 125 -21.45 -4.25 -5.17
CA ASP A 125 -22.59 -4.14 -6.07
C ASP A 125 -22.28 -4.56 -7.52
N GLY A 126 -21.06 -5.06 -7.78
CA GLY A 126 -20.58 -5.45 -9.11
C GLY A 126 -20.15 -4.28 -10.01
N SER A 127 -20.13 -3.05 -9.48
CA SER A 127 -19.48 -1.92 -10.15
C SER A 127 -17.97 -1.95 -9.93
N HIS A 128 -17.22 -1.12 -10.66
CA HIS A 128 -15.77 -0.96 -10.45
C HIS A 128 -15.45 0.50 -10.09
N GLU A 129 -14.66 0.70 -9.03
CA GLU A 129 -13.96 1.98 -8.79
C GLU A 129 -12.68 1.95 -9.64
N VAL A 130 -12.53 2.93 -10.53
CA VAL A 130 -11.37 2.99 -11.44
C VAL A 130 -10.22 3.73 -10.75
N GLY A 131 -9.11 3.05 -10.56
CA GLY A 131 -7.82 3.65 -10.21
C GLY A 131 -7.02 4.02 -11.46
N ILE A 132 -6.36 5.17 -11.47
CA ILE A 132 -5.43 5.57 -12.54
C ILE A 132 -4.00 5.32 -12.08
N ILE A 133 -3.22 4.59 -12.87
CA ILE A 133 -1.80 4.39 -12.57
C ILE A 133 -1.02 5.65 -12.99
N GLU A 134 -0.54 6.39 -11.99
CA GLU A 134 0.34 7.54 -12.20
C GLU A 134 1.78 7.18 -11.86
N TRP A 135 2.70 7.54 -12.75
CA TRP A 135 4.13 7.45 -12.52
C TRP A 135 4.64 8.80 -12.03
N ILE A 136 5.14 8.84 -10.81
CA ILE A 136 5.44 10.09 -10.10
C ILE A 136 6.92 10.07 -9.70
N ASP A 137 7.63 11.16 -9.96
CA ASP A 137 8.96 11.39 -9.40
C ASP A 137 8.94 11.16 -7.88
N TYR A 138 9.70 10.17 -7.40
CA TYR A 138 9.63 9.75 -6.01
C TYR A 138 9.95 10.90 -5.04
N ARG A 139 10.74 11.91 -5.48
CA ARG A 139 11.06 13.11 -4.70
C ARG A 139 9.86 14.01 -4.43
N LYS A 140 8.79 13.90 -5.23
CA LYS A 140 7.57 14.71 -5.09
C LYS A 140 6.52 14.04 -4.20
N THR A 141 6.79 12.85 -3.67
CA THR A 141 5.82 12.07 -2.90
C THR A 141 5.60 12.56 -1.48
N ALA A 142 6.46 13.46 -0.96
CA ALA A 142 6.42 13.93 0.42
C ALA A 142 5.08 14.55 0.84
N GLU A 143 4.44 15.29 -0.07
CA GLU A 143 3.20 16.04 0.18
C GLU A 143 1.98 15.36 -0.45
N LEU A 144 2.15 14.21 -1.11
CA LEU A 144 1.04 13.50 -1.71
C LEU A 144 0.23 12.77 -0.64
N PRO A 145 -1.11 12.71 -0.77
CA PRO A 145 -1.98 11.96 0.12
C PRO A 145 -1.88 10.45 -0.16
N ILE A 146 -0.70 9.88 0.07
CA ILE A 146 -0.40 8.45 -0.11
C ILE A 146 -0.81 7.70 1.16
N PHE A 147 -1.53 6.58 0.99
CA PHE A 147 -1.84 5.66 2.07
C PHE A 147 -1.36 4.23 1.77
N PRO A 148 -0.62 3.56 2.67
CA PRO A 148 -0.10 4.08 3.95
C PRO A 148 0.87 5.26 3.75
N PRO A 149 1.12 6.11 4.76
CA PRO A 149 1.86 7.38 4.63
C PRO A 149 3.37 7.19 4.46
N ILE A 150 3.76 6.58 3.35
CA ILE A 150 5.14 6.29 2.98
C ILE A 150 5.79 7.42 2.17
N GLY A 151 5.00 8.41 1.72
CA GLY A 151 5.46 9.51 0.85
C GLY A 151 6.67 10.27 1.39
N PRO A 152 6.67 10.76 2.65
CA PRO A 152 7.83 11.44 3.21
C PRO A 152 9.09 10.57 3.23
N ALA A 153 8.99 9.31 3.65
CA ALA A 153 10.12 8.38 3.65
C ALA A 153 10.64 8.14 2.22
N LEU A 154 9.73 7.92 1.28
CA LEU A 154 10.04 7.72 -0.13
C LEU A 154 10.80 8.90 -0.73
N ALA A 155 10.30 10.13 -0.57
CA ALA A 155 10.95 11.34 -1.09
C ALA A 155 12.36 11.59 -0.54
N THR A 156 12.67 11.05 0.65
CA THR A 156 13.99 11.22 1.30
C THR A 156 15.02 10.15 0.92
N LEU A 157 14.63 9.06 0.24
CA LEU A 157 15.59 8.05 -0.22
C LEU A 157 16.73 8.70 -1.02
N ASN A 158 17.98 8.38 -0.72
CA ASN A 158 19.13 8.98 -1.42
C ASN A 158 19.19 8.57 -2.90
N ASP A 159 18.77 7.34 -3.19
CA ASP A 159 18.73 6.71 -4.51
C ASP A 159 17.57 5.68 -4.52
N PRO A 160 16.91 5.41 -5.66
CA PRO A 160 15.91 4.34 -5.77
C PRO A 160 16.37 2.99 -5.19
N ARG A 161 17.66 2.65 -5.31
CA ARG A 161 18.27 1.43 -4.79
C ARG A 161 18.98 1.60 -3.45
N ALA A 162 18.82 2.74 -2.77
CA ALA A 162 19.46 2.98 -1.47
C ALA A 162 19.07 1.91 -0.44
N THR A 163 20.05 1.39 0.30
CA THR A 163 19.79 0.44 1.38
C THR A 163 19.05 1.14 2.53
N VAL A 164 17.93 0.56 2.95
CA VAL A 164 17.22 0.95 4.18
C VAL A 164 17.60 -0.05 5.26
N THR A 165 18.11 0.45 6.38
CA THR A 165 18.57 -0.39 7.51
C THR A 165 17.55 -0.52 8.63
N ASP A 166 16.62 0.44 8.71
CA ASP A 166 15.44 0.37 9.56
C ASP A 166 14.19 0.40 8.69
N ALA A 167 13.52 -0.75 8.61
CA ALA A 167 12.30 -0.89 7.82
C ALA A 167 11.06 -0.35 8.57
N ALA A 168 11.12 -0.11 9.88
CA ALA A 168 9.97 0.35 10.62
C ALA A 168 9.73 1.85 10.36
N LEU A 169 8.57 2.18 9.79
CA LEU A 169 8.09 3.56 9.75
C LEU A 169 7.20 3.86 10.96
N ASP A 170 6.97 5.15 11.20
CA ASP A 170 6.09 5.61 12.26
C ASP A 170 4.71 4.96 12.15
N ALA A 171 4.16 4.61 13.31
CA ALA A 171 2.84 4.00 13.38
C ALA A 171 1.75 5.00 12.98
N VAL A 172 0.76 4.50 12.25
CA VAL A 172 -0.41 5.26 11.83
C VAL A 172 -1.53 5.03 12.84
N THR A 173 -1.93 6.08 13.55
CA THR A 173 -2.92 6.01 14.62
C THR A 173 -3.96 7.11 14.43
N ASP A 174 -5.03 7.08 15.23
CA ASP A 174 -6.02 8.16 15.26
C ASP A 174 -5.42 9.54 15.56
N ASP A 175 -4.25 9.61 16.21
CA ASP A 175 -3.55 10.87 16.50
C ASP A 175 -2.80 11.43 15.28
N THR A 176 -2.42 10.55 14.35
CA THR A 176 -1.53 10.87 13.21
C THR A 176 -2.23 10.76 11.86
N TYR A 177 -3.45 10.23 11.81
CA TYR A 177 -4.21 10.05 10.59
C TYR A 177 -5.72 10.10 10.83
N THR A 178 -6.39 10.97 10.09
CA THR A 178 -7.86 11.03 10.00
C THR A 178 -8.27 10.67 8.59
N TRP A 179 -9.24 9.77 8.44
CA TRP A 179 -9.85 9.51 7.14
C TRP A 179 -10.49 10.79 6.61
N VAL A 180 -10.03 11.27 5.45
CA VAL A 180 -10.69 12.31 4.64
C VAL A 180 -11.58 11.68 3.61
#